data_AF-A0A371K498-F1
#
_entry.id   AF-A0A371K498-F1
#
_cell.length_a   1.000
_cell.length_b   1.000
_cell.length_c   1.000
_cell.angle_alpha   90.00
_cell.angle_beta   90.00
_cell.angle_gamma   90.00
#
_symmetry.space_group_name_H-M   'P 1'
#
loop_
_entity.id
_entity.type
_entity.pdbx_description
1 polymer ?
#
loop_
_entity_poly.entity_id
_entity_poly.type
_entity_poly.pdbx_seq_one_letter_code
_entity_poly.pdbx_strand_id
1 'polypeptide(L)'
;MLPDLLLAALHHLLVFALVAMLVAESTLLRGPLTADSLQRLARLDAGYGMAAGLLLGTGLLRVFFGAKGSDFYLHNPWFHAKLGAYVLVGLLSLLPTLRFMRWRKAVRDNPAFLPEPADLARQRSVVRFELILVGAIFLLAAAMARYGGF
;
A
#
# COMPACT_ATOMS: atom_id res chain seq x y z
N MET A 1 20.09 -10.50 -15.89
CA MET A 1 19.74 -11.92 -16.18
C MET A 1 18.24 -12.11 -16.02
N LEU A 2 17.63 -13.18 -16.58
CA LEU A 2 16.17 -13.39 -16.56
C LEU A 2 15.52 -13.26 -15.16
N PRO A 3 16.09 -13.80 -14.06
CA PRO A 3 15.49 -13.66 -12.72
C PRO A 3 15.41 -12.21 -12.23
N ASP A 4 16.43 -11.40 -12.51
CA ASP A 4 16.46 -9.97 -12.15
C ASP A 4 15.37 -9.19 -12.90
N LEU A 5 15.16 -9.49 -14.18
CA LEU A 5 14.08 -8.91 -14.98
C LEU A 5 12.70 -9.29 -14.43
N LEU A 6 12.48 -10.57 -14.11
CA LEU A 6 11.20 -11.05 -13.56
C LEU A 6 10.90 -10.42 -12.21
N LEU A 7 11.88 -10.35 -11.31
CA LEU A 7 11.74 -9.70 -10.01
C LEU A 7 11.44 -8.21 -10.17
N ALA A 8 12.13 -7.52 -11.09
CA ALA A 8 11.84 -6.12 -11.38
C ALA A 8 10.41 -5.95 -11.92
N ALA A 9 10.01 -6.71 -12.94
CA ALA A 9 8.68 -6.64 -13.53
C ALA A 9 7.57 -6.90 -12.50
N LEU A 10 7.72 -7.96 -11.70
CA LEU A 10 6.78 -8.30 -10.63
C LEU A 10 6.69 -7.18 -9.59
N HIS A 11 7.82 -6.62 -9.16
CA HIS A 11 7.85 -5.52 -8.21
C HIS A 11 7.07 -4.30 -8.73
N HIS A 12 7.26 -3.90 -9.99
CA HIS A 12 6.50 -2.77 -10.56
C HIS A 12 5.01 -3.08 -10.70
N LEU A 13 4.64 -4.28 -11.16
CA LEU A 13 3.23 -4.70 -11.22
C LEU A 13 2.56 -4.65 -9.84
N LEU A 14 3.27 -5.07 -8.79
CA LEU A 14 2.78 -5.00 -7.42
C LEU A 14 2.63 -3.56 -6.92
N VAL A 15 3.54 -2.64 -7.30
CA VAL A 15 3.36 -1.20 -7.04
C VAL A 15 2.07 -0.69 -7.69
N PHE A 16 1.83 -1.02 -8.96
CA PHE A 16 0.60 -0.61 -9.66
C PHE A 16 -0.65 -1.19 -9.01
N ALA A 17 -0.63 -2.47 -8.65
CA ALA A 17 -1.74 -3.12 -7.96
C ALA A 17 -2.04 -2.45 -6.61
N LEU A 18 -1.00 -2.15 -5.82
CA LEU A 18 -1.11 -1.46 -4.54
C LEU A 18 -1.74 -0.07 -4.71
N VAL A 19 -1.23 0.73 -5.64
CA VAL A 19 -1.76 2.08 -5.92
C VAL A 19 -3.22 2.00 -6.39
N ALA A 20 -3.53 1.07 -7.31
CA ALA A 20 -4.87 0.91 -7.84
C ALA A 20 -5.89 0.56 -6.74
N MET A 21 -5.55 -0.36 -5.83
CA MET A 21 -6.43 -0.74 -4.72
C MET A 21 -6.62 0.40 -3.72
N LEU A 22 -5.55 1.11 -3.36
CA LEU A 22 -5.64 2.27 -2.46
C LEU A 22 -6.47 3.42 -3.05
N VAL A 23 -6.36 3.67 -4.35
CA VAL A 23 -7.23 4.62 -5.06
C VAL A 23 -8.67 4.13 -5.07
N ALA A 24 -8.93 2.84 -5.30
CA ALA A 24 -10.27 2.27 -5.28
C ALA A 24 -10.93 2.36 -3.89
N GLU A 25 -10.17 2.17 -2.81
CA GLU A 25 -10.64 2.39 -1.45
C GLU A 25 -11.00 3.86 -1.22
N SER A 26 -10.13 4.79 -1.65
CA SER A 26 -10.36 6.22 -1.56
C SER A 26 -11.64 6.65 -2.29
N THR A 27 -11.92 6.10 -3.48
CA THR A 27 -13.14 6.40 -4.22
C THR A 27 -14.38 5.79 -3.57
N LEU A 28 -14.33 4.54 -3.11
CA LEU A 28 -15.43 3.90 -2.39
C LEU A 28 -15.78 4.64 -1.10
N LEU A 29 -14.78 5.04 -0.33
CA LEU A 29 -15.00 5.80 0.90
C LEU A 29 -15.68 7.14 0.65
N ARG A 30 -15.50 7.77 -0.52
CA ARG A 30 -16.14 9.05 -0.88
C ARG A 30 -17.58 8.87 -1.36
N GLY A 31 -17.92 7.70 -1.90
CA GLY A 31 -19.26 7.39 -2.39
C GLY A 31 -20.28 7.07 -1.28
N PRO A 32 -21.55 6.82 -1.67
CA PRO A 32 -22.57 6.33 -0.74
C PRO A 32 -22.17 4.98 -0.16
N LEU A 33 -22.22 4.85 1.17
CA LEU A 33 -21.96 3.58 1.83
C LEU A 33 -23.22 2.73 1.87
N THR A 34 -23.16 1.60 1.19
CA THR A 34 -24.13 0.50 1.24
C THR A 34 -23.47 -0.76 1.84
N ALA A 35 -24.28 -1.73 2.24
CA ALA A 35 -23.80 -3.05 2.68
C ALA A 35 -22.80 -3.67 1.68
N ASP A 36 -23.12 -3.61 0.38
CA ASP A 36 -22.25 -4.11 -0.68
C ASP A 36 -20.95 -3.34 -0.80
N SER A 37 -20.99 -2.01 -0.66
CA SER A 37 -19.79 -1.17 -0.72
C SER A 37 -18.82 -1.50 0.42
N LEU A 38 -19.32 -1.78 1.63
CA LEU A 38 -18.51 -2.12 2.80
C LEU A 38 -17.87 -3.50 2.65
N GLN A 39 -18.58 -4.45 2.05
CA GLN A 39 -17.99 -5.76 1.71
C GLN A 39 -16.95 -5.67 0.60
N ARG A 40 -17.15 -4.81 -0.40
CA ARG A 40 -16.16 -4.54 -1.46
C ARG A 40 -14.92 -3.86 -0.88
N LEU A 41 -15.11 -2.86 -0.02
CA LEU A 41 -14.04 -2.13 0.65
C LEU A 41 -13.12 -3.08 1.43
N ALA A 42 -13.67 -3.96 2.25
CA ALA A 42 -12.89 -4.94 3.00
C ALA A 42 -12.17 -5.99 2.12
N ARG A 43 -12.67 -6.28 0.91
CA ARG A 43 -11.99 -7.16 -0.05
C ARG A 43 -10.84 -6.46 -0.76
N LEU A 44 -11.03 -5.19 -1.11
CA LEU A 44 -9.98 -4.36 -1.70
C LEU A 44 -8.83 -4.17 -0.70
N ASP A 45 -9.14 -3.87 0.55
CA ASP A 45 -8.16 -3.71 1.63
C ASP A 45 -7.36 -5.00 1.89
N ALA A 46 -8.01 -6.16 1.85
CA ALA A 46 -7.30 -7.44 1.91
C ALA A 46 -6.35 -7.65 0.71
N GLY A 47 -6.79 -7.27 -0.50
CA GLY A 47 -5.96 -7.30 -1.69
C GLY A 47 -4.79 -6.32 -1.61
N TYR A 48 -5.02 -5.11 -1.12
CA TYR A 48 -4.00 -4.09 -0.87
C TYR A 48 -2.93 -4.62 0.09
N GLY A 49 -3.35 -5.19 1.22
CA GLY A 49 -2.42 -5.79 2.20
C GLY A 49 -1.61 -6.94 1.61
N MET A 50 -2.23 -7.79 0.78
CA MET A 50 -1.52 -8.86 0.07
C MET A 50 -0.49 -8.31 -0.92
N ALA A 51 -0.89 -7.33 -1.75
CA ALA A 51 0.03 -6.70 -2.70
C ALA A 51 1.18 -5.99 -1.97
N ALA A 52 0.91 -5.36 -0.83
CA ALA A 52 1.94 -4.77 0.01
C ALA A 52 2.93 -5.82 0.54
N GLY A 53 2.44 -6.92 1.13
CA GLY A 53 3.31 -8.00 1.59
C GLY A 53 4.19 -8.57 0.48
N LEU A 54 3.61 -8.84 -0.70
CA LEU A 54 4.34 -9.33 -1.87
C LEU A 54 5.34 -8.28 -2.40
N LEU A 55 4.98 -7.00 -2.40
CA LEU A 55 5.84 -5.92 -2.86
C LEU A 55 7.08 -5.79 -1.98
N LEU A 56 6.91 -5.88 -0.65
CA LEU A 56 8.03 -5.90 0.29
C LEU A 56 8.91 -7.13 0.06
N GLY A 57 8.33 -8.32 -0.06
CA GLY A 57 9.06 -9.56 -0.32
C GLY A 57 9.89 -9.48 -1.61
N THR A 58 9.29 -9.04 -2.71
CA THR A 58 10.01 -8.85 -3.99
C THR A 58 11.08 -7.76 -3.90
N GLY A 59 10.83 -6.69 -3.14
CA GLY A 59 11.82 -5.65 -2.87
C GLY A 59 13.05 -6.20 -2.15
N LEU A 60 12.86 -7.00 -1.10
CA LEU A 60 13.95 -7.66 -0.38
C LEU A 60 14.72 -8.64 -1.27
N LEU A 61 14.03 -9.44 -2.08
CA LEU A 61 14.68 -10.32 -3.05
C LEU A 61 15.56 -9.54 -4.03
N ARG A 62 15.14 -8.34 -4.45
CA ARG A 62 15.97 -7.47 -5.31
C ARG A 62 17.18 -6.87 -4.59
N VAL A 63 17.13 -6.69 -3.28
CA VAL A 63 18.28 -6.23 -2.48
C VAL A 63 19.34 -7.34 -2.40
N PHE A 64 18.94 -8.58 -2.14
CA PHE A 64 19.89 -9.69 -1.91
C PHE A 64 20.29 -10.44 -3.19
N PHE A 65 19.41 -10.54 -4.17
CA PHE A 65 19.60 -11.33 -5.39
C PHE A 65 19.52 -10.51 -6.68
N GLY A 66 19.33 -9.19 -6.58
CA GLY A 66 19.27 -8.30 -7.74
C GLY A 66 20.65 -7.84 -8.24
N ALA A 67 20.67 -7.27 -9.44
CA ALA A 67 21.90 -6.94 -10.16
C ALA A 67 22.85 -5.92 -9.47
N LYS A 68 22.32 -5.10 -8.56
CA LYS A 68 23.07 -4.02 -7.87
C LYS A 68 23.85 -4.50 -6.63
N GLY A 69 23.57 -5.71 -6.12
CA GLY A 69 24.10 -6.19 -4.84
C GLY A 69 23.54 -5.44 -3.63
N SER A 70 23.62 -6.04 -2.44
CA SER A 70 23.04 -5.48 -1.21
C SER A 70 23.72 -4.19 -0.75
N ASP A 71 25.02 -4.05 -1.00
CA ASP A 71 25.84 -2.92 -0.53
C ASP A 71 25.34 -1.58 -1.08
N PHE A 72 24.93 -1.56 -2.35
CA PHE A 72 24.31 -0.39 -3.00
C PHE A 72 23.06 0.10 -2.27
N TYR A 73 22.24 -0.81 -1.73
CA TYR A 73 21.01 -0.44 -1.01
C TYR A 73 21.32 0.02 0.41
N LEU A 74 22.21 -0.70 1.11
CA LEU A 74 22.50 -0.45 2.53
C LEU A 74 23.22 0.88 2.77
N HIS A 75 24.02 1.37 1.83
CA HIS A 75 24.70 2.66 1.95
C HIS A 75 23.92 3.83 1.32
N ASN A 76 22.73 3.58 0.78
CA ASN A 76 21.97 4.61 0.07
C ASN A 76 20.88 5.23 0.97
N PRO A 77 21.00 6.51 1.37
CA PRO A 77 20.03 7.14 2.26
C PRO A 77 18.63 7.22 1.65
N TRP A 78 18.52 7.33 0.31
CA TRP A 78 17.24 7.35 -0.39
C TRP A 78 16.53 6.00 -0.32
N PHE A 79 17.29 4.90 -0.28
CA PHE A 79 16.72 3.57 -0.06
C PHE A 79 16.09 3.46 1.33
N HIS A 80 16.80 3.87 2.38
CA HIS A 80 16.30 3.83 3.75
C HIS A 80 15.10 4.73 3.94
N ALA A 81 15.12 5.95 3.40
CA ALA A 81 13.97 6.85 3.43
C ALA A 81 12.76 6.24 2.71
N LYS A 82 12.96 5.65 1.53
CA LYS A 82 11.91 4.98 0.76
C LYS A 82 11.31 3.79 1.52
N LEU A 83 12.16 2.94 2.09
CA LEU A 83 11.74 1.77 2.85
C LEU A 83 11.03 2.20 4.14
N GLY A 84 11.54 3.21 4.85
CA GLY A 84 10.91 3.77 6.04
C GLY A 84 9.52 4.35 5.74
N ALA A 85 9.38 5.12 4.66
CA ALA A 85 8.09 5.62 4.20
C ALA A 85 7.13 4.49 3.83
N TYR A 86 7.62 3.43 3.18
CA TYR A 86 6.83 2.25 2.86
C TYR A 86 6.32 1.51 4.10
N VAL A 87 7.19 1.31 5.10
CA VAL A 87 6.82 0.72 6.38
C VAL A 87 5.80 1.61 7.11
N LEU A 88 5.99 2.93 7.10
CA LEU A 88 5.03 3.86 7.70
C LEU A 88 3.65 3.76 7.06
N VAL A 89 3.57 3.67 5.72
CA VAL A 89 2.31 3.43 5.01
C VAL A 89 1.65 2.13 5.47
N GLY A 90 2.41 1.03 5.53
CA GLY A 90 1.87 -0.26 5.98
C GLY A 90 1.39 -0.26 7.44
N LEU A 91 2.06 0.48 8.33
CA LEU A 91 1.62 0.64 9.72
C LEU A 91 0.35 1.48 9.83
N LEU A 92 0.26 2.56 9.06
CA LEU A 92 -0.93 3.40 9.00
C LEU A 92 -2.14 2.63 8.46
N SER A 93 -1.93 1.74 7.48
CA SER A 93 -2.99 0.95 6.86
C SER A 93 -3.62 -0.05 7.81
N LEU A 94 -2.96 -0.44 8.89
CA LEU A 94 -3.57 -1.29 9.92
C LEU A 94 -4.82 -0.64 10.54
N LEU A 95 -4.86 0.69 10.62
CA LEU A 95 -6.01 1.43 11.16
C LEU A 95 -7.28 1.22 10.31
N PRO A 96 -7.29 1.52 8.99
CA PRO A 96 -8.44 1.25 8.13
C PRO A 96 -8.72 -0.24 8.01
N THR A 97 -7.72 -1.11 7.89
CA THR A 97 -7.93 -2.57 7.78
C THR A 97 -8.76 -3.11 8.96
N LEU A 98 -8.38 -2.77 10.20
CA LEU A 98 -9.13 -3.20 11.39
C LEU A 98 -10.57 -2.66 11.40
N ARG A 99 -10.78 -1.45 10.88
CA ARG A 99 -12.10 -0.80 10.81
C ARG A 99 -12.98 -1.43 9.74
N PHE A 100 -12.45 -1.67 8.55
CA PHE A 100 -13.18 -2.29 7.45
C PHE A 100 -13.57 -3.73 7.78
N MET A 101 -12.70 -4.48 8.47
CA MET A 101 -13.07 -5.80 8.98
C MET A 101 -14.23 -5.74 9.99
N ARG A 102 -14.22 -4.78 10.91
CA ARG A 102 -15.32 -4.57 11.87
C ARG A 102 -16.62 -4.19 11.17
N TRP A 103 -16.58 -3.26 10.22
CA TRP A 103 -17.75 -2.85 9.44
C TRP A 103 -18.30 -4.01 8.61
N ARG A 104 -17.43 -4.80 7.96
CA ARG A 104 -17.85 -6.00 7.23
C ARG A 104 -18.59 -6.98 8.14
N LYS A 105 -18.10 -7.20 9.37
CA LYS A 105 -18.79 -8.05 10.35
C LYS A 105 -20.15 -7.45 10.74
N ALA A 106 -20.19 -6.17 11.10
CA ALA A 106 -21.42 -5.49 11.51
C ALA A 106 -22.50 -5.49 10.41
N VAL A 107 -22.12 -5.31 9.15
CA VAL A 107 -23.04 -5.40 8.00
C VAL A 107 -23.59 -6.81 7.80
N ARG A 108 -22.78 -7.85 8.04
CA ARG A 108 -23.25 -9.25 7.95
C ARG A 108 -24.28 -9.57 9.03
N ASP A 109 -24.10 -8.99 10.22
CA ASP A 109 -25.00 -9.20 11.36
C ASP A 109 -26.27 -8.31 11.24
N ASN A 110 -26.14 -7.10 10.71
CA ASN A 110 -27.22 -6.16 10.45
C ASN A 110 -27.02 -5.45 9.08
N PRO A 111 -27.79 -5.80 8.04
CA PRO A 111 -27.68 -5.19 6.72
C PRO A 111 -27.94 -3.68 6.67
N ALA A 112 -28.64 -3.12 7.67
CA ALA A 112 -28.89 -1.68 7.79
C ALA A 112 -27.76 -0.93 8.52
N PHE A 113 -26.69 -1.62 8.94
CA PHE A 113 -25.55 -0.99 9.58
C PHE A 113 -24.88 0.04 8.66
N LEU A 114 -24.64 1.23 9.21
CA LEU A 114 -23.83 2.26 8.58
C LEU A 114 -22.77 2.76 9.56
N PRO A 115 -21.50 2.95 9.12
CA PRO A 115 -20.48 3.54 9.95
C PRO A 115 -20.84 4.95 10.43
N GLU A 116 -20.38 5.30 11.63
CA GLU A 116 -20.52 6.65 12.14
C GLU A 116 -19.79 7.67 11.23
N PRO A 117 -20.38 8.85 10.95
CA PRO A 117 -19.77 9.85 10.07
C PRO A 117 -18.36 10.28 10.49
N ALA A 118 -18.09 10.35 11.81
CA ALA A 118 -16.78 10.71 12.34
C ALA A 118 -15.71 9.65 12.05
N ASP A 119 -16.06 8.36 12.20
CA ASP A 119 -15.15 7.25 11.88
C ASP A 119 -14.88 7.21 10.37
N LEU A 120 -15.92 7.41 9.55
CA LEU A 120 -15.78 7.50 8.10
C LEU A 120 -14.86 8.65 7.67
N ALA A 121 -15.02 9.85 8.24
CA ALA A 121 -14.17 10.99 7.96
C ALA A 121 -12.70 10.71 8.32
N ARG A 122 -12.46 10.01 9.44
CA ARG A 122 -11.12 9.58 9.85
C ARG A 122 -10.50 8.63 8.82
N GLN A 123 -11.23 7.59 8.39
CA GLN A 123 -10.69 6.63 7.41
C GLN A 123 -10.39 7.29 6.06
N ARG A 124 -11.25 8.22 5.61
CA ARG A 124 -10.97 9.04 4.42
C ARG A 124 -9.66 9.82 4.53
N SER A 125 -9.41 10.43 5.69
CA SER A 125 -8.18 11.20 5.92
C SER A 125 -6.94 10.30 5.96
N VAL A 126 -7.02 9.13 6.60
CA VAL A 126 -5.91 8.16 6.66
C VAL A 126 -5.56 7.67 5.25
N VAL A 127 -6.53 7.20 4.47
CA VAL A 127 -6.30 6.72 3.09
C VAL A 127 -5.75 7.82 2.17
N ARG A 128 -6.21 9.07 2.34
CA ARG A 128 -5.63 10.21 1.60
C ARG A 128 -4.18 10.47 1.99
N PHE A 129 -3.83 10.33 3.27
CA PHE A 129 -2.46 10.50 3.74
C PHE A 129 -1.55 9.37 3.24
N GLU A 130 -2.05 8.14 3.19
CA GLU A 130 -1.35 7.00 2.57
C GLU A 130 -1.05 7.26 1.09
N LEU A 131 -2.00 7.80 0.32
CA LEU A 131 -1.77 8.17 -1.09
C LEU A 131 -0.66 9.22 -1.23
N ILE A 132 -0.60 10.21 -0.33
CA ILE A 132 0.46 11.23 -0.32
C ILE A 132 1.82 10.58 -0.02
N LEU A 133 1.88 9.71 0.99
CA LEU A 133 3.10 8.98 1.34
C LEU A 133 3.57 8.05 0.20
N VAL A 134 2.64 7.38 -0.49
CA VAL A 134 2.96 6.60 -1.69
C VAL A 134 3.54 7.49 -2.79
N GLY A 135 3.01 8.70 -2.98
CA GLY A 135 3.62 9.70 -3.86
C GLY A 135 5.06 10.05 -3.45
N ALA A 136 5.31 10.25 -2.15
CA ALA A 136 6.66 10.48 -1.63
C ALA A 136 7.60 9.28 -1.87
N ILE A 137 7.11 8.04 -1.76
CA ILE A 137 7.87 6.83 -2.09
C ILE A 137 8.34 6.84 -3.55
N PHE A 138 7.50 7.29 -4.49
CA PHE A 138 7.91 7.45 -5.90
C PHE A 138 9.01 8.49 -6.08
N LEU A 139 8.91 9.64 -5.39
CA LEU A 139 9.95 10.67 -5.43
C LEU A 139 11.28 10.15 -4.87
N LEU A 140 11.24 9.41 -3.76
CA LEU A 140 12.41 8.79 -3.15
C LEU A 140 13.00 7.70 -4.06
N ALA A 141 12.17 6.93 -4.75
CA ALA A 141 12.63 5.96 -5.74
C ALA A 141 13.33 6.64 -6.93
N ALA A 142 12.79 7.76 -7.43
CA ALA A 142 13.42 8.54 -8.49
C ALA A 142 14.75 9.18 -8.02
N ALA A 143 14.79 9.73 -6.80
CA ALA A 143 16.00 10.27 -6.20
C ALA A 143 17.08 9.18 -6.01
N MET A 144 16.68 8.00 -5.53
CA MET A 144 17.58 6.85 -5.42
C MET A 144 18.19 6.46 -6.77
N ALA A 145 17.39 6.45 -7.85
CA ALA A 145 17.86 6.11 -9.19
C ALA A 145 18.81 7.18 -9.78
N ARG A 146 18.62 8.45 -9.41
CA ARG A 146 19.41 9.57 -9.95
C ARG A 146 20.68 9.89 -9.14
N TYR A 147 20.59 9.82 -7.82
CA TYR A 147 21.62 10.29 -6.88
C TYR A 147 22.25 9.17 -6.05
N GLY A 148 21.80 7.92 -6.22
CA GLY A 148 22.25 6.79 -5.42
C GLY A 148 23.68 6.29 -5.69
N GLY A 149 24.43 6.92 -6.61
CA GLY A 149 25.73 6.39 -7.07
C GLY A 149 25.57 5.18 -7.99
N PHE A 150 26.62 4.83 -8.74
CA PHE A 150 26.66 3.60 -9.53
C PHE A 150 27.21 2.45 -8.72
#